data_AF-A0A962GPQ4-F1
#
_entry.id   AF-A0A962GPQ4-F1
#
_cell.length_a   1.000
_cell.length_b   1.000
_cell.length_c   1.000
_cell.angle_alpha   90.00
_cell.angle_beta   90.00
_cell.angle_gamma   90.00
#
_symmetry.space_group_name_H-M   'P 1'
#
loop_
_entity.id
_entity.type
_entity.pdbx_description
1 polymer ?
#
loop_
_entity_poly.entity_id
_entity_poly.type
_entity_poly.pdbx_seq_one_letter_code
_entity_poly.pdbx_strand_id
1 'polypeptide(L)'
;MLIATLRWLLRLPGRLLAPLLGQLSWQPAPWQRWYGHGLRHRPWHYAGLPMLLIALVAGGWWWSQRPKPVDPEALSIHLEAPGPTRYLEEGPQVDPLILQFSGSAAPLAAVDGPASGVSLQPPQEGQWQWLGDDRLRFDPADDWPVGQSLQVRLEKPIALGPKVRLVDEPLEFETAPFEATLSSAEFYQDPTDPSLKRGAYTVQFSHPVDVLDFERALSLQLRDGAAREL
;
A
#
# COMPACT_ATOMS: atom_id res chain seq x y z
N MET A 1 -34.54 38.70 -8.31
CA MET A 1 -34.84 38.53 -9.75
C MET A 1 -34.15 37.30 -10.39
N LEU A 2 -33.84 36.23 -9.64
CA LEU A 2 -33.14 35.05 -10.17
C LEU A 2 -34.01 33.78 -10.29
N ILE A 3 -35.29 33.84 -9.94
CA ILE A 3 -36.22 32.69 -10.00
C ILE A 3 -37.10 32.73 -11.27
N ALA A 4 -37.10 33.85 -12.02
CA ALA A 4 -37.93 34.02 -13.22
C ALA A 4 -37.28 33.45 -14.50
N THR A 5 -35.95 33.32 -14.55
CA THR A 5 -35.22 32.88 -15.76
C THR A 5 -35.14 31.36 -15.90
N LEU A 6 -35.32 30.59 -14.83
CA LEU A 6 -35.25 29.12 -14.89
C LEU A 6 -36.51 28.46 -15.52
N ARG A 7 -37.65 29.19 -15.59
CA ARG A 7 -38.86 28.72 -16.30
C ARG A 7 -38.72 28.73 -17.82
N TRP A 8 -37.76 29.49 -18.36
CA TRP A 8 -37.58 29.64 -19.81
C TRP A 8 -36.64 28.57 -20.38
N LEU A 9 -35.60 28.16 -19.63
CA LEU A 9 -34.67 27.12 -20.07
C LEU A 9 -35.32 25.73 -20.20
N LEU A 10 -36.34 25.42 -19.41
CA LEU A 10 -37.07 24.14 -19.46
C LEU A 10 -38.15 24.07 -20.55
N ARG A 11 -38.43 25.16 -21.28
CA ARG A 11 -39.45 25.20 -22.35
C ARG A 11 -38.88 25.23 -23.77
N LEU A 12 -37.58 25.47 -23.91
CA LEU A 12 -36.90 25.49 -25.20
C LEU A 12 -36.68 24.10 -25.84
N PRO A 13 -36.35 23.01 -25.12
CA PRO A 13 -36.10 21.72 -25.77
C PRO A 13 -37.37 21.07 -26.33
N GLY A 14 -38.55 21.40 -25.77
CA GLY A 14 -39.83 20.84 -26.23
C GLY A 14 -40.28 21.29 -27.62
N ARG A 15 -39.74 22.40 -28.15
CA ARG A 15 -40.12 22.91 -29.49
C ARG A 15 -39.24 22.38 -30.62
N LEU A 16 -37.98 22.08 -30.36
CA LEU A 16 -37.05 21.52 -31.36
C LEU A 16 -37.16 19.99 -31.48
N LEU A 17 -37.55 19.31 -30.40
CA LEU A 17 -37.75 17.85 -30.37
C LEU A 17 -39.19 17.40 -30.69
N ALA A 18 -40.12 18.35 -30.88
CA ALA A 18 -41.52 18.10 -31.22
C ALA A 18 -41.76 17.20 -32.46
N PRO A 19 -40.99 17.29 -33.57
CA PRO A 19 -41.25 16.44 -34.73
C PRO A 19 -40.76 14.99 -34.56
N LEU A 20 -39.87 14.71 -33.60
CA LEU A 20 -39.33 13.36 -33.35
C LEU A 20 -40.04 12.63 -32.21
N LEU A 21 -40.49 13.34 -31.18
CA LEU A 21 -41.01 12.75 -29.93
C LEU A 21 -42.50 13.01 -29.67
N GLY A 22 -43.18 13.75 -30.55
CA GLY A 22 -44.56 14.19 -30.31
C GLY A 22 -44.66 15.24 -29.20
N GLN A 23 -45.88 15.74 -28.95
CA GLN A 23 -46.12 16.76 -27.92
C GLN A 23 -45.89 16.16 -26.53
N LEU A 24 -44.69 16.37 -25.97
CA LEU A 24 -44.37 16.03 -24.59
C LEU A 24 -45.18 16.93 -23.65
N SER A 25 -46.45 16.58 -23.43
CA SER A 25 -47.35 17.27 -22.51
C SER A 25 -46.96 16.90 -21.07
N TRP A 26 -45.90 17.53 -20.57
CA TRP A 26 -45.53 17.41 -19.16
C TRP A 26 -46.64 18.02 -18.29
N GLN A 27 -47.54 17.17 -17.83
CA GLN A 27 -48.49 17.53 -16.79
C GLN A 27 -47.75 17.40 -15.46
N PRO A 28 -47.48 18.51 -14.74
CA PRO A 28 -46.77 18.43 -13.48
C PRO A 28 -47.60 17.59 -12.53
N ALA A 29 -46.98 16.52 -12.05
CA ALA A 29 -47.64 15.55 -11.20
C ALA A 29 -48.25 16.24 -9.95
N PRO A 30 -49.32 15.69 -9.37
CA PRO A 30 -50.04 16.31 -8.25
C PRO A 30 -49.12 16.68 -7.07
N TRP A 31 -48.09 15.88 -6.81
CA TRP A 31 -47.09 16.12 -5.77
C TRP A 31 -46.28 17.42 -5.98
N GLN A 32 -46.04 17.84 -7.24
CA GLN A 32 -45.34 19.09 -7.55
C GLN A 32 -46.15 20.33 -7.19
N ARG A 33 -47.47 20.28 -7.43
CA ARG A 33 -48.40 21.38 -7.10
C ARG A 33 -48.57 21.50 -5.58
N TRP A 34 -48.70 20.37 -4.89
CA TRP A 34 -48.79 20.29 -3.44
C TRP A 34 -47.52 20.84 -2.76
N TYR A 35 -46.34 20.44 -3.25
CA TYR A 35 -45.06 20.92 -2.72
C TYR A 35 -44.84 22.43 -2.97
N GLY A 36 -45.21 22.93 -4.16
CA GLY A 36 -45.11 24.37 -4.48
C GLY A 36 -46.06 25.26 -3.68
N HIS A 37 -47.28 24.79 -3.38
CA HIS A 37 -48.21 25.50 -2.50
C HIS A 37 -47.69 25.50 -1.05
N GLY A 38 -47.22 24.36 -0.56
CA GLY A 38 -46.60 24.22 0.76
C GLY A 38 -45.40 25.13 0.96
N LEU A 39 -44.53 25.27 -0.06
CA LEU A 39 -43.36 26.13 -0.03
C LEU A 39 -43.72 27.63 0.09
N ARG A 40 -44.86 28.07 -0.47
CA ARG A 40 -45.30 29.47 -0.39
C ARG A 40 -45.92 29.85 0.95
N HIS A 41 -46.70 28.95 1.54
CA HIS A 41 -47.45 29.24 2.77
C HIS A 41 -46.72 28.80 4.04
N ARG A 42 -45.86 27.78 3.95
CA ARG A 42 -45.12 27.22 5.09
C ARG A 42 -43.70 26.81 4.67
N PRO A 43 -42.87 27.76 4.20
CA PRO A 43 -41.56 27.49 3.59
C PRO A 43 -40.63 26.69 4.50
N TRP A 44 -40.72 26.89 5.81
CA TRP A 44 -39.91 26.18 6.79
C TRP A 44 -40.09 24.66 6.76
N HIS A 45 -41.30 24.15 6.49
CA HIS A 45 -41.54 22.70 6.53
C HIS A 45 -41.14 22.02 5.22
N TYR A 46 -41.30 22.73 4.10
CA TYR A 46 -41.04 22.18 2.77
C TYR A 46 -39.61 22.41 2.28
N ALA A 47 -38.93 23.48 2.70
CA ALA A 47 -37.52 23.72 2.36
C ALA A 47 -36.60 23.77 3.58
N GLY A 48 -37.02 24.41 4.68
CA GLY A 48 -36.18 24.56 5.88
C GLY A 48 -35.79 23.24 6.52
N LEU A 49 -36.76 22.38 6.84
CA LEU A 49 -36.55 21.05 7.43
C LEU A 49 -35.66 20.13 6.57
N PRO A 50 -35.92 19.93 5.26
CA PRO A 50 -35.03 19.11 4.45
C PRO A 50 -33.65 19.73 4.28
N MET A 51 -33.53 21.06 4.20
CA MET A 51 -32.22 21.71 4.13
C MET A 51 -31.44 21.59 5.44
N LEU A 52 -32.12 21.65 6.59
CA LEU A 52 -31.55 21.34 7.90
C LEU A 52 -31.11 19.88 7.98
N LEU A 53 -31.94 18.94 7.51
CA LEU A 53 -31.59 17.52 7.47
C LEU A 53 -30.35 17.28 6.61
N ILE A 54 -30.28 17.89 5.42
CA ILE A 54 -29.11 17.83 4.54
C ILE A 54 -27.90 18.43 5.23
N ALA A 55 -28.04 19.57 5.91
CA ALA A 55 -26.94 20.20 6.65
C ALA A 55 -26.45 19.34 7.82
N LEU A 56 -27.35 18.64 8.53
CA LEU A 56 -26.99 17.70 9.60
C LEU A 56 -26.29 16.46 9.05
N VAL A 57 -26.77 15.91 7.95
CA VAL A 57 -26.13 14.75 7.28
C VAL A 57 -24.77 15.15 6.74
N ALA A 58 -24.67 16.28 6.03
CA ALA A 58 -23.41 16.79 5.52
C ALA A 58 -22.44 17.16 6.65
N GLY A 59 -22.94 17.75 7.74
CA GLY A 59 -22.14 18.08 8.93
C GLY A 59 -21.65 16.84 9.66
N GLY A 60 -22.49 15.83 9.82
CA GLY A 60 -22.09 14.53 10.40
C GLY A 60 -21.10 13.78 9.53
N TRP A 61 -21.31 13.79 8.21
CA TRP A 61 -20.37 13.22 7.24
C TRP A 61 -19.01 13.92 7.30
N TRP A 62 -19.00 15.25 7.28
CA TRP A 62 -17.76 16.04 7.40
C TRP A 62 -17.06 15.81 8.75
N TRP A 63 -17.81 15.69 9.85
CA TRP A 63 -17.25 15.36 11.15
C TRP A 63 -16.58 13.97 11.16
N SER A 64 -17.19 12.99 10.50
CA SER A 64 -16.64 11.64 10.38
C SER A 64 -15.36 11.56 9.54
N GLN A 65 -15.15 12.52 8.64
CA GLN A 65 -13.96 12.62 7.79
C GLN A 65 -12.81 13.42 8.42
N ARG A 66 -12.97 13.98 9.62
CA ARG A 66 -11.86 14.70 10.26
C ARG A 66 -10.73 13.71 10.57
N PRO A 67 -9.46 14.09 10.31
CA PRO A 67 -8.32 13.30 10.76
C PRO A 67 -8.43 13.14 12.28
N LYS A 68 -8.18 11.92 12.78
CA LYS A 68 -8.11 11.69 14.22
C LYS A 68 -7.00 12.58 14.79
N PRO A 69 -7.25 13.36 15.86
CA PRO A 69 -6.19 14.11 16.53
C PRO A 69 -5.09 13.15 16.97
N VAL A 70 -3.84 13.42 16.58
CA VAL A 70 -2.69 12.67 17.09
C VAL A 70 -2.43 13.17 18.51
N ASP A 71 -2.45 12.26 19.48
CA ASP A 71 -2.09 12.61 20.86
C ASP A 71 -0.63 13.09 20.87
N PRO A 72 -0.31 14.28 21.41
CA PRO A 72 1.07 14.79 21.42
C PRO A 72 2.04 13.96 22.27
N GLU A 73 1.52 13.06 23.11
CA GLU A 73 2.29 12.09 23.90
C GLU A 73 2.38 10.71 23.22
N ALA A 74 1.78 10.52 22.04
CA ALA A 74 1.88 9.28 21.30
C ALA A 74 3.27 9.13 20.67
N LEU A 75 3.89 7.97 20.88
CA LEU A 75 5.17 7.65 20.28
C LEU A 75 4.97 7.21 18.82
N SER A 76 5.81 7.73 17.93
CA SER A 76 5.99 7.20 16.58
C SER A 76 6.98 6.03 16.59
N ILE A 77 6.83 5.14 15.61
CA ILE A 77 7.72 3.99 15.38
C ILE A 77 8.40 4.22 14.04
N HIS A 78 9.73 4.12 14.02
CA HIS A 78 10.51 4.00 12.82
C HIS A 78 10.90 2.53 12.63
N LEU A 79 10.58 1.97 11.46
CA LEU A 79 10.89 0.59 11.13
C LEU A 79 12.11 0.58 10.22
N GLU A 80 13.18 -0.07 10.68
CA GLU A 80 14.38 -0.34 9.89
C GLU A 80 14.26 -1.73 9.28
N ALA A 81 13.99 -1.78 7.98
CA ALA A 81 13.85 -3.03 7.25
C ALA A 81 15.19 -3.79 7.21
N PRO A 82 15.17 -5.13 7.27
CA PRO A 82 16.38 -5.94 7.20
C PRO A 82 17.06 -5.79 5.84
N GLY A 83 18.40 -5.79 5.84
CA GLY A 83 19.19 -5.83 4.62
C GLY A 83 19.11 -7.20 3.91
N PRO A 84 19.61 -7.30 2.67
CA PRO A 84 19.72 -8.58 1.98
C PRO A 84 20.67 -9.52 2.73
N THR A 85 20.26 -10.78 2.86
CA THR A 85 21.07 -11.82 3.50
C THR A 85 22.39 -12.00 2.76
N ARG A 86 23.49 -11.99 3.52
CA ARG A 86 24.83 -12.14 2.98
C ARG A 86 25.26 -13.60 3.07
N TYR A 87 25.31 -14.27 1.94
CA TYR A 87 25.78 -15.65 1.84
C TYR A 87 27.31 -15.66 1.72
N LEU A 88 27.99 -15.78 2.86
CA LEU A 88 29.46 -15.88 2.96
C LEU A 88 29.89 -17.35 3.09
N GLU A 89 31.18 -17.63 2.88
CA GLU A 89 31.73 -19.00 3.04
C GLU A 89 31.59 -19.53 4.48
N GLU A 90 31.56 -18.63 5.47
CA GLU A 90 31.41 -18.95 6.90
C GLU A 90 29.95 -19.25 7.29
N GLY A 91 28.99 -18.95 6.42
CA GLY A 91 27.55 -19.12 6.65
C GLY A 91 26.71 -17.90 6.25
N PRO A 92 25.38 -18.06 6.15
CA PRO A 92 24.49 -16.95 5.86
C PRO A 92 24.41 -15.99 7.05
N GLN A 93 24.70 -14.70 6.81
CA GLN A 93 24.48 -13.63 7.77
C GLN A 93 23.14 -12.95 7.45
N VAL A 94 22.13 -13.24 8.27
CA VAL A 94 20.79 -12.66 8.19
C VAL A 94 20.73 -11.41 9.06
N ASP A 95 20.33 -10.29 8.49
CA ASP A 95 20.18 -9.03 9.22
C ASP A 95 18.85 -9.03 10.00
N PRO A 96 18.82 -8.53 11.26
CA PRO A 96 17.61 -8.47 12.06
C PRO A 96 16.67 -7.34 11.62
N LEU A 97 15.40 -7.44 11.99
CA LEU A 97 14.44 -6.34 11.88
C LEU A 97 14.47 -5.49 13.16
N ILE A 98 14.55 -4.17 13.03
CA ILE A 98 14.60 -3.26 14.18
C ILE A 98 13.44 -2.26 14.11
N LEU A 99 12.68 -2.17 15.20
CA LEU A 99 11.68 -1.13 15.42
C LEU A 99 12.21 -0.16 16.45
N GLN A 100 12.42 1.09 16.04
CA GLN A 100 12.85 2.17 16.90
C GLN A 100 11.67 3.04 17.30
N PHE A 101 11.44 3.17 18.60
CA PHE A 101 10.43 4.04 19.15
C PHE A 101 11.03 5.42 19.42
N SER A 102 10.23 6.47 19.23
CA SER A 102 10.64 7.86 19.54
C SER A 102 10.85 8.13 21.04
N GLY A 103 10.51 7.18 21.91
CA GLY A 103 10.69 7.25 23.36
C GLY A 103 10.53 5.88 24.01
N SER A 104 10.59 5.86 25.34
CA SER A 104 10.51 4.64 26.16
C SER A 104 9.17 3.93 25.98
N ALA A 105 9.19 2.75 25.37
CA ALA A 105 8.03 1.96 25.01
C ALA A 105 8.00 0.57 25.68
N ALA A 106 9.17 0.06 26.07
CA ALA A 106 9.30 -1.27 26.65
C ALA A 106 8.61 -1.36 28.04
N PRO A 107 7.96 -2.50 28.34
CA PRO A 107 7.62 -2.84 29.72
C PRO A 107 8.87 -2.90 30.59
N LEU A 108 8.83 -2.36 31.81
CA LEU A 108 9.99 -2.32 32.72
C LEU A 108 10.60 -3.71 32.99
N ALA A 109 9.78 -4.76 32.97
CA ALA A 109 10.22 -6.15 33.18
C ALA A 109 10.90 -6.78 31.95
N ALA A 110 10.78 -6.17 30.77
CA ALA A 110 11.27 -6.71 29.50
C ALA A 110 12.41 -5.91 28.87
N VAL A 111 12.83 -4.79 29.49
CA VAL A 111 14.01 -4.01 29.08
C VAL A 111 15.24 -4.92 29.03
N ASP A 112 15.98 -4.88 27.92
CA ASP A 112 17.13 -5.76 27.65
C ASP A 112 16.81 -7.27 27.74
N GLY A 113 15.55 -7.63 27.49
CA GLY A 113 15.03 -9.00 27.63
C GLY A 113 14.10 -9.42 26.49
N PRO A 114 13.51 -10.62 26.59
CA PRO A 114 12.59 -11.12 25.57
C PRO A 114 11.30 -10.29 25.53
N ALA A 115 10.85 -9.96 24.33
CA ALA A 115 9.57 -9.27 24.14
C ALA A 115 8.43 -10.27 23.94
N SER A 116 7.21 -9.86 24.28
CA SER A 116 5.99 -10.67 24.16
C SER A 116 4.88 -9.85 23.52
N GLY A 117 3.89 -10.51 22.90
CA GLY A 117 2.77 -9.82 22.24
C GLY A 117 3.14 -9.13 20.92
N VAL A 118 4.22 -9.55 20.27
CA VAL A 118 4.64 -9.06 18.95
C VAL A 118 4.70 -10.25 17.98
N SER A 119 4.18 -10.05 16.77
CA SER A 119 4.13 -11.09 15.73
C SER A 119 4.31 -10.48 14.34
N LEU A 120 4.77 -11.31 13.40
CA LEU A 120 4.82 -10.97 11.97
C LEU A 120 3.63 -11.58 11.24
N GLN A 121 3.19 -10.91 10.18
CA GLN A 121 2.23 -11.45 9.24
C GLN A 121 2.75 -11.27 7.81
N PRO A 122 2.97 -12.36 7.05
CA PRO A 122 2.82 -13.77 7.43
C PRO A 122 3.68 -14.20 8.64
N PRO A 123 3.28 -15.24 9.41
CA PRO A 123 4.07 -15.72 10.54
C PRO A 123 5.44 -16.21 10.08
N GLN A 124 6.48 -15.75 10.77
CA GLN A 124 7.88 -16.16 10.55
C GLN A 124 8.50 -16.54 11.89
N GLU A 125 9.30 -17.61 11.88
CA GLU A 125 10.00 -18.09 13.07
C GLU A 125 11.16 -17.16 13.43
N GLY A 126 11.32 -16.90 14.74
CA GLY A 126 12.36 -16.02 15.25
C GLY A 126 12.09 -15.61 16.69
N GLN A 127 12.98 -14.77 17.22
CA GLN A 127 12.93 -14.30 18.60
C GLN A 127 12.81 -12.78 18.63
N TRP A 128 11.91 -12.29 19.47
CA TRP A 128 11.76 -10.87 19.74
C TRP A 128 12.46 -10.50 21.04
N GLN A 129 13.25 -9.44 21.00
CA GLN A 129 13.97 -8.92 22.17
C GLN A 129 13.96 -7.39 22.20
N TRP A 130 13.84 -6.83 23.39
CA TRP A 130 14.04 -5.41 23.61
C TRP A 130 15.54 -5.13 23.75
N LEU A 131 16.00 -4.10 23.06
CA LEU A 131 17.32 -3.52 23.21
C LEU A 131 17.15 -2.18 23.91
N GLY A 132 17.39 -2.13 25.21
CA GLY A 132 17.01 -1.00 26.04
C GLY A 132 15.49 -0.86 26.16
N ASP A 133 15.02 0.38 26.27
CA ASP A 133 13.62 0.71 26.48
C ASP A 133 12.90 1.28 25.24
N ASP A 134 13.65 1.55 24.17
CA ASP A 134 13.20 2.28 22.98
C ASP A 134 13.38 1.50 21.67
N ARG A 135 14.01 0.32 21.68
CA ARG A 135 14.23 -0.48 20.47
C ARG A 135 13.78 -1.92 20.66
N LEU A 136 13.04 -2.41 19.68
CA LEU A 136 12.58 -3.79 19.61
C LEU A 136 13.23 -4.47 18.41
N ARG A 137 13.94 -5.56 18.63
CA ARG A 137 14.66 -6.33 17.62
C ARG A 137 13.99 -7.69 17.42
N PHE A 138 13.85 -8.09 16.17
CA PHE A 138 13.50 -9.44 15.79
C PHE A 138 14.68 -10.12 15.10
N ASP A 139 15.10 -11.23 15.68
CA ASP A 139 16.11 -12.11 15.13
C ASP A 139 15.41 -13.30 14.47
N PRO A 140 15.39 -13.39 13.13
CA PRO A 140 14.73 -14.48 12.45
C PRO A 140 15.51 -15.79 12.65
N ALA A 141 14.79 -16.90 12.72
CA ALA A 141 15.41 -18.23 12.84
C ALA A 141 15.96 -18.72 11.49
N ASP A 142 15.28 -18.34 10.41
CA ASP A 142 15.62 -18.66 9.02
C ASP A 142 15.79 -17.38 8.18
N ASP A 143 16.17 -17.54 6.92
CA ASP A 143 16.29 -16.44 5.97
C ASP A 143 14.97 -15.70 5.75
N TRP A 144 15.06 -14.42 5.40
CA TRP A 144 13.88 -13.62 5.06
C TRP A 144 13.23 -14.15 3.78
N PRO A 145 11.90 -14.17 3.69
CA PRO A 145 11.21 -14.49 2.44
C PRO A 145 11.60 -13.48 1.37
N VAL A 146 11.74 -13.91 0.12
CA VAL A 146 12.29 -13.06 -0.94
C VAL A 146 11.22 -12.15 -1.52
N GLY A 147 11.46 -10.83 -1.52
CA GLY A 147 10.59 -9.81 -2.12
C GLY A 147 9.14 -9.81 -1.60
N GLN A 148 8.95 -10.12 -0.32
CA GLN A 148 7.62 -10.22 0.30
C GLN A 148 7.34 -8.99 1.18
N SER A 149 6.08 -8.56 1.20
CA SER A 149 5.61 -7.56 2.15
C SER A 149 5.16 -8.24 3.45
N LEU A 150 5.72 -7.80 4.57
CA LEU A 150 5.39 -8.27 5.91
C LEU A 150 4.87 -7.13 6.76
N GLN A 151 3.95 -7.46 7.66
CA GLN A 151 3.37 -6.53 8.62
C GLN A 151 3.72 -6.95 10.05
N VAL A 152 4.18 -6.01 10.87
CA VAL A 152 4.38 -6.21 12.31
C VAL A 152 3.08 -5.93 13.04
N ARG A 153 2.61 -6.91 13.82
CA ARG A 153 1.44 -6.76 14.70
C ARG A 153 1.88 -6.70 16.14
N LEU A 154 1.53 -5.59 16.80
CA LEU A 154 1.76 -5.39 18.23
C LEU A 154 0.43 -5.47 19.00
N GLU A 155 0.37 -6.40 19.93
CA GLU A 155 -0.66 -6.45 20.96
C GLU A 155 -0.32 -5.43 22.05
N LYS A 156 -0.71 -4.17 21.84
CA LYS A 156 -0.37 -3.02 22.69
C LYS A 156 -0.44 -3.29 24.21
N PRO A 157 -1.45 -4.01 24.76
CA PRO A 157 -1.53 -4.28 26.20
C PRO A 157 -0.44 -5.20 26.76
N ILE A 158 0.17 -6.04 25.92
CA ILE A 158 1.18 -7.03 26.32
C ILE A 158 2.57 -6.58 25.86
N ALA A 159 2.67 -6.03 24.65
CA ALA A 159 3.93 -5.65 24.05
C ALA A 159 4.55 -4.38 24.65
N LEU A 160 3.73 -3.47 25.19
CA LEU A 160 4.18 -2.13 25.59
C LEU A 160 3.96 -1.87 27.08
N GLY A 161 4.67 -0.88 27.61
CA GLY A 161 4.43 -0.38 28.95
C GLY A 161 3.00 0.16 29.15
N PRO A 162 2.44 0.12 30.38
CA PRO A 162 1.02 0.35 30.65
C PRO A 162 0.51 1.78 30.35
N LYS A 163 1.39 2.75 30.14
CA LYS A 163 1.04 4.14 29.82
C LYS A 163 1.48 4.56 28.42
N VAL A 164 2.01 3.63 27.62
CA VAL A 164 2.53 3.93 26.29
C VAL A 164 1.37 4.04 25.31
N ARG A 165 1.34 5.13 24.54
CA ARG A 165 0.42 5.32 23.43
C ARG A 165 1.24 5.38 22.15
N LEU A 166 0.75 4.71 21.11
CA LEU A 166 1.37 4.73 19.79
C LEU A 166 0.45 5.46 18.82
N VAL A 167 1.06 6.13 17.84
CA VAL A 167 0.33 6.58 16.66
C VAL A 167 -0.21 5.35 15.93
N ASP A 168 -1.49 5.38 15.55
CA ASP A 168 -2.13 4.28 14.81
C ASP A 168 -1.67 4.30 13.34
N GLU A 169 -0.53 3.67 13.07
CA GLU A 169 0.02 3.48 11.73
C GLU A 169 0.31 1.99 11.45
N PRO A 170 0.06 1.51 10.22
CA PRO A 170 0.47 0.17 9.83
C PRO A 170 1.99 0.09 9.78
N LEU A 171 2.54 -0.98 10.37
CA LEU A 171 3.97 -1.25 10.36
C LEU A 171 4.26 -2.30 9.30
N GLU A 172 4.48 -1.84 8.08
CA GLU A 172 4.69 -2.69 6.91
C GLU A 172 6.08 -2.46 6.34
N PHE A 173 6.72 -3.54 5.91
CA PHE A 173 8.03 -3.49 5.26
C PHE A 173 8.12 -4.54 4.17
N GLU A 174 9.06 -4.34 3.25
CA GLU A 174 9.36 -5.28 2.19
C GLU A 174 10.76 -5.85 2.41
N THR A 175 10.89 -7.15 2.19
CA THR A 175 12.18 -7.83 2.19
C THR A 175 12.87 -7.67 0.84
N ALA A 176 14.18 -7.93 0.80
CA ALA A 176 14.97 -7.78 -0.42
C ALA A 176 14.39 -8.63 -1.58
N PRO A 177 14.15 -8.03 -2.76
CA PRO A 177 13.62 -8.77 -3.90
C PRO A 177 14.68 -9.66 -4.56
N PHE A 178 14.22 -10.67 -5.31
CA PHE A 178 15.11 -11.45 -6.16
C PHE A 178 15.55 -10.63 -7.37
N GLU A 179 16.83 -10.30 -7.41
CA GLU A 179 17.50 -9.67 -8.54
C GLU A 179 18.52 -10.62 -9.19
N ALA A 180 18.55 -10.60 -10.53
CA ALA A 180 19.52 -11.27 -11.38
C ALA A 180 20.14 -10.25 -12.34
N THR A 181 21.47 -10.21 -12.39
CA THR A 181 22.21 -9.25 -13.21
C THR A 181 23.23 -9.97 -14.07
N LEU A 182 23.35 -9.59 -15.35
CA LEU A 182 24.40 -10.09 -16.22
C LEU A 182 25.65 -9.23 -15.98
N SER A 183 26.62 -9.77 -15.25
CA SER A 183 27.83 -9.04 -14.86
C SER A 183 28.90 -9.04 -15.96
N SER A 184 28.98 -10.09 -16.79
CA SER A 184 29.84 -10.10 -17.98
C SER A 184 29.26 -10.94 -19.12
N ALA A 185 29.61 -10.56 -20.34
CA ALA A 185 29.26 -11.25 -21.57
C ALA A 185 30.41 -11.11 -22.58
N GLU A 186 31.18 -12.17 -22.74
CA GLU A 186 32.34 -12.22 -23.61
C GLU A 186 32.11 -13.24 -24.73
N PHE A 187 32.53 -12.89 -25.94
CA PHE A 187 32.46 -13.77 -27.09
C PHE A 187 33.85 -13.96 -27.68
N TYR A 188 34.32 -15.20 -27.67
CA TYR A 188 35.62 -15.60 -28.14
C TYR A 188 35.50 -16.43 -29.41
N GLN A 189 36.31 -16.10 -30.42
CA GLN A 189 36.50 -16.92 -31.62
C GLN A 189 37.94 -17.39 -31.64
N ASP A 190 38.15 -18.68 -31.85
CA ASP A 190 39.51 -19.21 -31.92
C ASP A 190 40.25 -18.61 -33.13
N PRO A 191 41.43 -18.01 -32.92
CA PRO A 191 42.18 -17.35 -33.99
C PRO A 191 42.76 -18.33 -35.01
N THR A 192 42.88 -19.61 -34.66
CA THR A 192 43.39 -20.69 -35.50
C THR A 192 42.28 -21.51 -36.14
N ASP A 193 41.11 -21.62 -35.51
CA ASP A 193 39.92 -22.27 -36.06
C ASP A 193 38.68 -21.36 -35.96
N PRO A 194 38.35 -20.61 -37.03
CA PRO A 194 37.20 -19.71 -37.06
C PRO A 194 35.83 -20.38 -36.87
N SER A 195 35.77 -21.72 -36.94
CA SER A 195 34.53 -22.47 -36.69
C SER A 195 34.25 -22.63 -35.18
N LEU A 196 35.26 -22.48 -34.33
CA LEU A 196 35.13 -22.58 -32.87
C LEU A 196 34.78 -21.22 -32.26
N LYS A 197 33.50 -21.08 -31.90
CA LYS A 197 32.92 -19.91 -31.22
C LYS A 197 32.56 -20.26 -29.79
N ARG A 198 32.96 -19.44 -28.83
CA ARG A 198 32.64 -19.61 -27.40
C ARG A 198 32.03 -18.32 -26.86
N GLY A 199 31.00 -18.43 -26.04
CA GLY A 199 30.49 -17.33 -25.22
C GLY A 199 30.74 -17.63 -23.75
N ALA A 200 31.25 -16.65 -23.00
CA ALA A 200 31.36 -16.71 -21.56
C ALA A 200 30.45 -15.63 -20.96
N TYR A 201 29.47 -16.04 -20.16
CA TYR A 201 28.50 -15.14 -19.54
C TYR A 201 28.55 -15.34 -18.03
N THR A 202 28.66 -14.25 -17.28
CA THR A 202 28.58 -14.29 -15.81
C THR A 202 27.26 -13.66 -15.39
N VAL A 203 26.44 -14.44 -14.68
CA VAL A 203 25.17 -13.97 -14.10
C VAL A 203 25.32 -13.97 -12.59
N GLN A 204 25.03 -12.83 -11.97
CA GLN A 204 25.06 -12.63 -10.53
C GLN A 204 23.63 -12.57 -10.00
N PHE A 205 23.37 -13.34 -8.96
CA PHE A 205 22.09 -13.38 -8.27
C PHE A 205 22.23 -12.78 -6.88
N SER A 206 21.17 -12.10 -6.44
CA SER A 206 21.03 -11.57 -5.08
C SER A 206 20.80 -12.67 -4.03
N HIS A 207 20.21 -13.80 -4.43
CA HIS A 207 19.86 -14.93 -3.56
C HIS A 207 20.35 -16.25 -4.18
N PRO A 208 20.42 -17.36 -3.41
CA PRO A 208 20.84 -18.66 -3.91
C PRO A 208 19.87 -19.16 -4.98
N VAL A 209 20.42 -19.73 -6.05
CA VAL A 209 19.66 -20.27 -7.17
C VAL A 209 20.05 -21.74 -7.35
N ASP A 210 19.07 -22.58 -7.67
CA ASP A 210 19.33 -23.95 -8.09
C ASP A 210 19.96 -23.94 -9.49
N VAL A 211 21.18 -24.50 -9.58
CA VAL A 211 21.98 -24.47 -10.81
C VAL A 211 21.30 -25.26 -11.93
N LEU A 212 20.69 -26.41 -11.63
CA LEU A 212 20.08 -27.27 -12.64
C LEU A 212 18.81 -26.63 -13.21
N ASP A 213 17.99 -26.03 -12.36
CA ASP A 213 16.78 -25.34 -12.81
C ASP A 213 17.11 -24.07 -13.59
N PHE A 214 18.16 -23.34 -13.17
CA PHE A 214 18.68 -22.23 -13.97
C PHE A 214 19.17 -22.71 -15.34
N GLU A 215 19.99 -23.75 -15.40
CA GLU A 215 20.51 -24.32 -16.67
C GLU A 215 19.38 -24.75 -17.62
N ARG A 216 18.30 -25.34 -17.10
CA ARG A 216 17.14 -25.74 -17.89
C ARG A 216 16.34 -24.56 -18.43
N ALA A 217 16.33 -23.43 -17.71
CA ALA A 217 15.64 -22.22 -18.12
C ALA A 217 16.43 -21.39 -19.14
N LEU A 218 17.72 -21.69 -19.33
CA LEU A 218 18.56 -20.96 -20.28
C LEU A 218 18.17 -21.24 -21.72
N SER A 219 18.04 -20.15 -22.50
CA SER A 219 17.96 -20.22 -23.96
C SER A 219 19.01 -19.28 -24.54
N LEU A 220 19.75 -19.77 -25.54
CA LEU A 220 20.78 -19.02 -26.22
C LEU A 220 20.44 -18.99 -27.70
N GLN A 221 20.44 -17.78 -28.28
CA GLN A 221 20.25 -17.56 -29.70
C GLN A 221 21.45 -16.82 -30.25
N LEU A 222 22.07 -17.37 -31.29
CA LEU A 222 23.12 -16.68 -32.02
C LEU A 222 22.47 -15.77 -33.05
N ARG A 223 22.76 -14.46 -32.99
CA ARG A 223 22.32 -13.49 -33.99
C ARG A 223 23.52 -13.01 -34.80
N ASP A 224 23.32 -12.81 -36.10
CA ASP A 224 24.36 -12.20 -36.94
C ASP A 224 24.48 -10.68 -36.69
N GLY A 225 25.51 -10.05 -37.28
CA GLY A 225 25.72 -8.60 -37.19
C GLY A 225 24.64 -7.75 -37.86
N ALA A 226 23.70 -8.35 -38.60
CA ALA A 226 22.53 -7.73 -39.19
C ALA A 226 21.24 -8.01 -38.39
N ALA A 227 21.36 -8.59 -37.19
CA ALA A 227 20.29 -8.98 -36.27
C ALA A 227 19.29 -10.00 -36.85
N ARG A 228 19.71 -10.82 -37.82
CA ARG A 228 18.91 -11.95 -38.31
C ARG A 228 19.16 -13.17 -37.43
N GLU A 229 18.09 -13.91 -37.17
CA GLU A 229 18.14 -15.20 -36.47
C GLU A 229 18.83 -16.23 -37.39
N LEU A 230 19.82 -16.95 -36.85
CA LEU A 230 20.57 -18.00 -37.52
C LEU A 230 20.15 -19.39 -37.05
#